data_AF-A0A412CQM8-F1
#
_entry.id   AF-A0A412CQM8-F1
#
_cell.length_a   1.000
_cell.length_b   1.000
_cell.length_c   1.000
_cell.angle_alpha   90.00
_cell.angle_beta   90.00
_cell.angle_gamma   90.00
#
_symmetry.space_group_name_H-M   'P 1'
#
loop_
_entity.id
_entity.type
_entity.pdbx_description
1 polymer ?
#
loop_
_entity_poly.entity_id
_entity_poly.type
_entity_poly.pdbx_seq_one_letter_code
_entity_poly.pdbx_strand_id
1 'polypeptide(L)'
;MTSKMIGQFSVGPTPLVFSNSMVLRKEEHKAYTIAYNNSKFHSTAILSVIDWKNGTFETLGDSIPYNFLDTESFCDLIYVEQTSTLYGVFLEKKEPGNDYSVEIYSLAFPPLKASDIEQIPAGGDKELMKYIVLSVVVLLIIIGVTISYRKRLKRKTSPATAGTLEEGRVDNSAKAEEQPVTTKLQDKKPRISTIHLLGDFQVFDKEGNDITQEFTPIIKQVFLYILLNSIAKGRKVTSQELDETFWLGMNKADASNTRNVNIRKLRLILERTGDIAINYKGGYWSISIGDDITCDYHEINKILQEVPDKATVDIATLQRILKLAAGGTLTPTISAEWLDSFKDEYTKQVTTFMLRMLETSDVKGNNKLILQIADVLLLNDTLDEEAIRIKCQILFRMGQKGASKRCYDTFVAEHTRLLNEKSAISYEDILSDLQ
;
A
#
# COMPACT_ATOMS: atom_id res chain seq x y z
N MET A 1 15.66 36.79 43.10
CA MET A 1 15.95 36.15 41.81
C MET A 1 14.74 36.35 40.91
N THR A 2 14.88 37.03 39.78
CA THR A 2 13.80 37.20 38.81
C THR A 2 13.96 36.16 37.71
N SER A 3 13.00 35.25 37.55
CA SER A 3 12.95 34.38 36.39
C SER A 3 12.68 35.21 35.13
N LYS A 4 13.38 34.91 34.03
CA LYS A 4 13.20 35.56 32.73
C LYS A 4 12.89 34.50 31.69
N MET A 5 11.74 34.59 31.03
CA MET A 5 11.39 33.73 29.90
C MET A 5 12.30 34.07 28.72
N ILE A 6 12.98 33.06 28.16
CA ILE A 6 13.95 33.23 27.06
C ILE A 6 13.40 32.80 25.69
N GLY A 7 12.25 32.12 25.65
CA GLY A 7 11.55 31.72 24.43
C GLY A 7 10.32 30.87 24.73
N GLN A 8 9.38 30.83 23.77
CA GLN A 8 8.20 29.97 23.78
C GLN A 8 8.01 29.44 22.36
N PHE A 9 7.66 28.17 22.23
CA PHE A 9 7.51 27.50 20.96
C PHE A 9 6.34 26.51 21.04
N SER A 10 5.68 26.27 19.91
CA SER A 10 4.68 25.22 19.80
C SER A 10 5.33 23.99 19.21
N VAL A 11 5.30 22.90 19.97
CA VAL A 11 5.44 21.56 19.40
C VAL A 11 4.09 21.19 18.75
N GLY A 12 4.10 20.42 17.67
CA GLY A 12 2.92 20.15 16.85
C GLY A 12 1.74 19.48 17.59
N PRO A 13 0.69 19.04 16.87
CA PRO A 13 -0.55 18.56 17.48
C PRO A 13 -0.44 17.19 18.17
N THR A 14 0.69 16.50 18.04
CA THR A 14 0.92 15.16 18.60
C THR A 14 1.50 15.24 20.02
N PRO A 15 1.06 14.39 20.96
CA PRO A 15 1.68 14.26 22.27
C PRO A 15 3.19 14.02 22.14
N LEU A 16 3.97 14.92 22.74
CA LEU A 16 5.42 14.94 22.63
C LEU A 16 6.02 15.22 24.00
N VAL A 17 6.97 14.38 24.41
CA VAL A 17 7.77 14.56 25.61
C VAL A 17 9.23 14.63 25.22
N PHE A 18 9.98 15.41 25.99
CA PHE A 18 11.42 15.59 25.80
C PHE A 18 12.22 14.72 26.76
N SER A 19 13.46 14.44 26.40
CA SER A 19 14.44 13.87 27.32
C SER A 19 14.56 14.72 28.59
N ASN A 20 14.93 14.06 29.69
CA ASN A 20 15.04 14.70 31.00
C ASN A 20 16.03 15.88 31.00
N SER A 21 17.11 15.78 30.21
CA SER A 21 18.03 16.89 29.96
C SER A 21 17.95 17.42 28.53
N MET A 22 18.38 18.66 28.35
CA MET A 22 18.58 19.31 27.06
C MET A 22 19.98 19.89 26.96
N VAL A 23 20.57 19.85 25.78
CA VAL A 23 21.89 20.41 25.50
C VAL A 23 21.72 21.79 24.90
N LEU A 24 22.14 22.83 25.63
CA LEU A 24 21.95 24.23 25.24
C LEU A 24 23.17 24.79 24.50
N ARG A 25 22.94 25.35 23.30
CA ARG A 25 23.87 26.21 22.57
C ARG A 25 23.39 27.66 22.66
N LYS A 26 23.83 28.37 23.70
CA LYS A 26 23.37 29.74 24.01
C LYS A 26 23.64 30.73 22.89
N GLU A 27 24.80 30.64 22.24
CA GLU A 27 25.21 31.53 21.15
C GLU A 27 24.36 31.36 19.90
N GLU A 28 23.88 30.14 19.64
CA GLU A 28 23.02 29.81 18.49
C GLU A 28 21.53 29.94 18.80
N HIS A 29 21.16 30.18 20.06
CA HIS A 29 19.79 30.13 20.56
C HIS A 29 19.08 28.77 20.34
N LYS A 30 19.83 27.66 20.43
CA LYS A 30 19.34 26.30 20.17
C LYS A 30 19.41 25.38 21.38
N ALA A 31 18.37 24.58 21.59
CA ALA A 31 18.35 23.47 22.54
C ALA A 31 18.21 22.15 21.79
N TYR A 32 19.11 21.21 22.03
CA TYR A 32 19.03 19.86 21.49
C TYR A 32 18.45 18.93 22.55
N THR A 33 17.52 18.08 22.15
CA THR A 33 16.78 17.17 23.03
C THR A 33 16.35 15.93 22.27
N ILE A 34 16.07 14.83 22.95
CA ILE A 34 15.39 13.69 22.32
C ILE A 34 13.90 13.89 22.52
N ALA A 35 13.12 13.77 21.45
CA ALA A 35 11.68 13.89 21.50
C ALA A 35 11.03 12.54 21.17
N TYR A 36 10.01 12.16 21.93
CA TYR A 36 9.28 10.90 21.75
C TYR A 36 7.80 11.08 22.09
N ASN A 37 6.95 10.17 21.62
CA ASN A 37 5.52 10.20 21.85
C ASN A 37 5.17 9.37 23.09
N ASN A 38 4.76 10.03 24.17
CA ASN A 38 4.40 9.37 25.42
C ASN A 38 2.98 8.77 25.42
N SER A 39 2.22 8.89 24.33
CA SER A 39 0.88 8.30 24.18
C SER A 39 0.90 6.95 23.46
N LYS A 40 2.08 6.44 23.09
CA LYS A 40 2.28 5.15 22.44
C LYS A 40 3.27 4.32 23.26
N PHE A 41 2.95 3.05 23.49
CA PHE A 41 3.92 2.13 24.09
C PHE A 41 5.09 1.91 23.15
N HIS A 42 4.85 1.46 21.92
CA HIS A 42 5.86 1.43 20.86
C HIS A 42 6.05 2.82 20.25
N SER A 43 6.88 3.63 20.89
CA SER A 43 7.28 4.94 20.38
C SER A 43 8.60 4.86 19.64
N THR A 44 8.96 5.96 19.00
CA THR A 44 10.31 6.21 18.51
C THR A 44 10.87 7.46 19.18
N ALA A 45 12.14 7.43 19.54
CA ALA A 45 12.88 8.57 20.02
C ALA A 45 13.67 9.20 18.88
N ILE A 46 13.61 10.52 18.76
CA ILE A 46 14.22 11.27 17.65
C ILE A 46 14.97 12.46 18.23
N LEU A 47 16.26 12.61 17.90
CA LEU A 47 17.00 13.82 18.24
C LEU A 47 16.33 15.02 17.57
N SER A 48 16.10 16.08 18.31
CA SER A 48 15.39 17.27 17.84
C SER A 48 16.08 18.53 18.32
N VAL A 49 15.91 19.61 17.58
CA VAL A 49 16.42 20.93 17.92
C VAL A 49 15.29 21.93 18.02
N ILE A 50 15.34 22.72 19.09
CA ILE A 50 14.46 23.84 19.35
C ILE A 50 15.27 25.11 19.11
N ASP A 51 14.84 25.94 18.18
CA ASP A 51 15.32 27.31 18.06
C ASP A 51 14.37 28.21 18.85
N TRP A 52 14.80 28.64 20.03
CA TRP A 52 13.94 29.43 20.91
C TRP A 52 13.89 30.91 20.53
N LYS A 53 14.69 31.36 19.56
CA LYS A 53 14.62 32.71 19.00
C LYS A 53 13.56 32.81 17.91
N ASN A 54 13.52 31.82 17.02
CA ASN A 54 12.56 31.76 15.91
C ASN A 54 11.28 30.99 16.28
N GLY A 55 11.27 30.29 17.42
CA GLY A 55 10.13 29.51 17.89
C GLY A 55 9.90 28.23 17.09
N THR A 56 10.94 27.71 16.41
CA THR A 56 10.84 26.53 15.55
C THR A 56 11.31 25.28 16.28
N PHE A 57 10.70 24.15 15.92
CA PHE A 57 11.04 22.82 16.38
C PHE A 57 11.28 21.94 15.15
N GLU A 58 12.50 21.41 15.03
CA GLU A 58 12.91 20.55 13.91
C GLU A 58 13.43 19.22 14.45
N THR A 59 13.00 18.11 13.84
CA THR A 59 13.57 16.79 14.09
C THR A 59 14.87 16.61 13.29
N LEU A 60 15.90 16.07 13.93
CA LEU A 60 17.24 15.86 13.38
C LEU A 60 17.53 14.35 13.24
N GLY A 61 17.56 13.86 12.01
CA GLY A 61 18.06 12.53 11.68
C GLY A 61 17.03 11.40 11.80
N ASP A 62 17.56 10.18 11.91
CA ASP A 62 16.81 8.92 11.97
C ASP A 62 16.22 8.68 13.37
N SER A 63 15.18 7.87 13.43
CA SER A 63 14.47 7.53 14.66
C SER A 63 14.99 6.23 15.24
N ILE A 64 15.13 6.16 16.57
CA ILE A 64 15.41 4.89 17.26
C ILE A 64 14.12 4.36 17.91
N PRO A 65 13.86 3.05 17.88
CA PRO A 65 12.77 2.46 18.65
C PRO A 65 12.93 2.78 20.13
N TYR A 66 11.84 3.13 20.80
CA TYR A 66 11.85 3.39 22.24
C TYR A 66 10.49 3.02 22.83
N ASN A 67 10.46 1.97 23.65
CA ASN A 67 9.23 1.56 24.30
C ASN A 67 8.97 2.42 25.53
N PHE A 68 7.93 3.26 25.47
CA PHE A 68 7.55 4.14 26.54
C PHE A 68 6.46 3.51 27.41
N LEU A 69 6.74 3.37 28.70
CA LEU A 69 5.81 2.87 29.71
C LEU A 69 5.87 3.76 30.95
N ASP A 70 5.37 4.99 30.83
CA ASP A 70 5.22 5.95 31.94
C ASP A 70 6.38 5.94 32.96
N THR A 71 6.14 5.52 34.20
CA THR A 71 7.15 5.49 35.28
C THR A 71 8.23 4.42 35.11
N GLU A 72 8.10 3.53 34.14
CA GLU A 72 8.97 2.39 33.86
C GLU A 72 9.93 2.63 32.69
N SER A 73 9.88 3.82 32.07
CA SER A 73 10.81 4.21 31.01
C SER A 73 11.54 5.51 31.35
N PHE A 74 12.81 5.62 30.97
CA PHE A 74 13.64 6.79 31.20
C PHE A 74 14.44 7.16 29.95
N CYS A 75 14.51 8.44 29.63
CA CYS A 75 15.22 8.97 28.48
C CYS A 75 16.02 10.22 28.86
N ASP A 76 17.32 10.23 28.57
CA ASP A 76 18.18 11.39 28.83
C ASP A 76 19.15 11.66 27.68
N LEU A 77 19.59 12.92 27.57
CA LEU A 77 20.55 13.38 26.57
C LEU A 77 21.73 14.06 27.23
N ILE A 78 22.92 13.50 27.02
CA ILE A 78 24.18 13.96 27.63
C ILE A 78 25.11 14.45 26.52
N TYR A 79 25.74 15.60 26.71
CA TYR A 79 26.78 16.10 25.80
C TYR A 79 28.15 16.05 26.48
N VAL A 80 29.12 15.44 25.80
CA VAL A 80 30.52 15.38 26.24
C VAL A 80 31.35 16.28 25.35
N GLU A 81 31.90 17.36 25.93
CA GLU A 81 32.62 18.39 25.20
C GLU A 81 33.98 17.90 24.69
N GLN A 82 34.69 17.08 25.46
CA GLN A 82 36.03 16.59 25.13
C GLN A 82 36.03 15.76 23.83
N THR A 83 34.96 15.02 23.57
CA THR A 83 34.81 14.17 22.39
C THR A 83 33.84 14.76 21.36
N SER A 84 33.23 15.92 21.66
CA SER A 84 32.17 16.52 20.84
C SER A 84 31.09 15.50 20.45
N THR A 85 30.59 14.77 21.44
CA THR A 85 29.65 13.64 21.23
C THR A 85 28.41 13.81 22.09
N LEU A 86 27.24 13.57 21.50
CA LEU A 86 25.98 13.38 22.20
C LEU A 86 25.79 11.91 22.55
N TYR A 87 25.31 11.65 23.76
CA TYR A 87 24.91 10.33 24.23
C TYR A 87 23.43 10.36 24.60
N GLY A 88 22.62 9.54 23.94
CA GLY A 88 21.23 9.28 24.31
C GLY A 88 21.16 8.04 25.18
N VAL A 89 20.62 8.16 26.39
CA VAL A 89 20.45 7.05 27.34
C VAL A 89 18.97 6.72 27.44
N PHE A 90 18.65 5.45 27.20
CA PHE A 90 17.29 4.93 27.21
C PHE A 90 17.21 3.76 28.17
N LEU A 91 16.24 3.80 29.07
CA LEU A 91 15.89 2.68 29.92
C LEU A 91 14.44 2.33 29.62
N GLU A 92 14.20 1.05 29.35
CA GLU A 92 12.88 0.53 29.02
C GLU A 92 12.65 -0.83 29.69
N LYS A 93 11.41 -1.10 30.07
CA LYS A 93 11.01 -2.41 30.60
C LYS A 93 10.81 -3.42 29.45
N LYS A 94 11.35 -4.62 29.58
CA LYS A 94 11.18 -5.72 28.61
C LYS A 94 9.90 -6.50 28.88
N GLU A 95 8.99 -6.58 27.90
CA GLU A 95 7.81 -7.47 27.94
C GLU A 95 8.07 -8.73 27.08
N PRO A 96 7.68 -9.95 27.52
CA PRO A 96 6.83 -10.29 28.67
C PRO A 96 7.64 -10.65 29.95
N GLY A 97 8.39 -9.69 30.52
CA GLY A 97 9.22 -9.86 31.72
C GLY A 97 9.19 -8.66 32.67
N ASN A 98 10.05 -8.67 33.68
CA ASN A 98 10.21 -7.58 34.66
C ASN A 98 11.63 -6.98 34.65
N ASP A 99 12.41 -7.32 33.64
CA ASP A 99 13.78 -6.83 33.46
C ASP A 99 13.76 -5.48 32.71
N TYR A 100 14.79 -4.65 32.95
CA TYR A 100 14.99 -3.40 32.22
C TYR A 100 16.16 -3.53 31.26
N SER A 101 15.98 -3.01 30.04
CA SER A 101 17.07 -2.76 29.09
C SER A 101 17.61 -1.35 29.33
N VAL A 102 18.92 -1.18 29.27
CA VAL A 102 19.55 0.15 29.18
C VAL A 102 20.35 0.21 27.89
N GLU A 103 19.97 1.14 27.02
CA GLU A 103 20.61 1.35 25.73
C GLU A 103 21.24 2.74 25.69
N ILE A 104 22.48 2.80 25.22
CA ILE A 104 23.24 4.05 25.11
C ILE A 104 23.66 4.21 23.66
N TYR A 105 23.13 5.23 23.01
CA TYR A 105 23.47 5.61 21.66
C TYR A 105 24.43 6.79 21.68
N SER A 106 25.34 6.85 20.71
CA SER A 106 26.27 7.97 20.56
C SER A 106 26.13 8.60 19.18
N LEU A 107 26.25 9.93 19.11
CA LEU A 107 26.19 10.69 17.87
C LEU A 107 27.21 11.83 17.90
N ALA A 108 27.95 12.00 16.82
CA ALA A 108 28.87 13.14 16.68
C ALA A 108 28.09 14.47 16.72
N PHE A 109 28.66 15.48 17.36
CA PHE A 109 28.05 16.79 17.52
C PHE A 109 28.92 17.90 16.92
N PRO A 110 28.37 18.83 16.12
CA PRO A 110 26.95 18.99 15.77
C PRO A 110 26.45 17.91 14.78
N PRO A 111 25.17 17.50 14.86
CA PRO A 111 24.61 16.52 13.93
C PRO A 111 24.49 17.12 12.52
N LEU A 112 24.89 16.36 11.51
CA LEU A 112 24.74 16.73 10.10
C LEU A 112 23.28 16.50 9.68
N LYS A 113 22.69 17.44 8.92
CA LYS A 113 21.35 17.21 8.35
C LYS A 113 21.46 16.14 7.26
N ALA A 114 20.46 15.27 7.13
CA ALA A 114 20.42 14.28 6.03
C ALA A 114 20.49 14.94 4.64
N SER A 115 20.00 16.18 4.52
CA SER A 115 20.12 17.02 3.32
C SER A 115 21.55 17.44 2.97
N ASP A 116 22.47 17.42 3.95
CA ASP A 116 23.87 17.82 3.76
C ASP A 116 24.76 16.63 3.34
N ILE A 117 24.21 15.40 3.40
CA ILE A 117 24.89 14.15 3.02
C ILE A 117 24.64 13.81 1.53
N GLU A 118 23.75 14.51 0.84
CA GLU A 118 23.64 14.45 -0.63
C GLU A 118 24.80 15.21 -1.31
N GLN A 119 26.03 14.76 -1.07
CA GLN A 119 27.16 15.08 -1.92
C GLN A 119 27.15 14.16 -3.15
N ILE A 120 26.68 14.74 -4.26
CA ILE A 120 26.96 14.44 -5.67
C ILE A 120 27.84 13.18 -5.90
N PRO A 121 27.29 12.06 -6.42
CA PRO A 121 28.11 11.09 -7.12
C PRO A 121 28.56 11.70 -8.46
N ALA A 122 29.87 11.65 -8.68
CA ALA A 122 30.52 12.03 -9.93
C ALA A 122 29.89 11.35 -11.15
N GLY A 123 29.88 12.07 -12.28
CA GLY A 123 29.08 11.81 -13.45
C GLY A 123 29.27 10.47 -14.18
N GLY A 124 28.23 10.13 -14.96
CA GLY A 124 28.22 9.04 -15.94
C GLY A 124 26.80 8.77 -16.47
N ASP A 125 26.58 9.05 -17.75
CA ASP A 125 25.68 8.30 -18.65
C ASP A 125 24.14 8.45 -18.61
N LYS A 126 23.54 9.35 -17.83
CA LYS A 126 22.07 9.56 -17.92
C LYS A 126 21.61 10.47 -19.07
N GLU A 127 22.41 11.47 -19.46
CA GLU A 127 22.07 12.36 -20.58
C GLU A 127 22.30 11.69 -21.95
N LEU A 128 23.39 10.93 -22.10
CA LEU A 128 23.66 10.18 -23.33
C LEU A 128 22.56 9.13 -23.61
N MET A 129 22.06 8.46 -22.57
CA MET A 129 20.96 7.49 -22.69
C MET A 129 19.64 8.15 -23.13
N LYS A 130 19.35 9.39 -22.71
CA LYS A 130 18.17 10.13 -23.21
C LYS A 130 18.27 10.41 -24.71
N TYR A 131 19.44 10.82 -25.21
CA TYR A 131 19.64 11.07 -26.65
C TYR A 131 19.61 9.78 -27.49
N ILE A 132 20.15 8.67 -26.96
CA ILE A 132 20.07 7.36 -27.62
C ILE A 132 18.60 6.91 -27.73
N VAL A 133 17.83 6.97 -26.64
CA VAL A 133 16.40 6.59 -26.65
C VAL A 133 15.60 7.48 -27.61
N LEU A 134 15.87 8.80 -27.62
CA LEU A 134 15.22 9.72 -28.55
C LEU A 134 15.55 9.40 -30.03
N SER A 135 16.79 9.03 -30.32
CA SER A 135 17.21 8.66 -31.68
C SER A 135 16.54 7.38 -32.19
N VAL A 136 16.33 6.39 -31.32
CA VAL A 136 15.63 5.14 -31.65
C VAL A 136 14.16 5.39 -31.93
N VAL A 137 13.50 6.25 -31.14
CA VAL A 137 12.09 6.63 -31.37
C VAL A 137 11.93 7.34 -32.71
N VAL A 138 12.82 8.27 -33.05
CA VAL A 138 12.79 8.97 -34.35
C VAL A 138 13.01 8.00 -35.51
N LEU A 139 13.94 7.04 -35.36
CA LEU A 139 14.20 6.02 -36.39
C LEU A 139 12.96 5.12 -36.62
N LEU A 140 12.28 4.71 -35.55
CA LEU A 140 11.05 3.92 -35.65
C LEU A 140 9.91 4.69 -36.35
N ILE A 141 9.80 6.00 -36.10
CA ILE A 141 8.82 6.85 -36.80
C ILE A 141 9.15 6.94 -38.30
N ILE A 142 10.42 7.13 -38.66
CA ILE A 142 10.85 7.18 -40.07
C ILE A 142 10.57 5.85 -40.78
N ILE A 143 10.86 4.72 -40.13
CA ILE A 143 10.57 3.38 -40.66
C ILE A 143 9.06 3.20 -40.85
N GLY A 144 8.25 3.60 -39.86
CA GLY A 144 6.78 3.54 -39.92
C GLY A 144 6.20 4.36 -41.08
N VAL A 145 6.69 5.59 -41.28
CA VAL A 145 6.31 6.47 -42.41
C VAL A 145 6.73 5.87 -43.75
N THR A 146 7.93 5.29 -43.83
CA THR A 146 8.44 4.68 -45.07
C THR A 146 7.64 3.44 -45.47
N ILE A 147 7.27 2.59 -44.51
CA ILE A 147 6.44 1.40 -44.76
C ILE A 147 5.02 1.79 -45.18
N SER A 148 4.43 2.79 -44.52
CA SER A 148 3.08 3.26 -44.85
C SER A 148 3.02 3.96 -46.22
N TYR A 149 4.06 4.73 -46.59
CA TYR A 149 4.20 5.31 -47.92
C TYR A 149 4.37 4.24 -49.02
N ARG A 150 5.20 3.21 -48.78
CA ARG A 150 5.35 2.06 -49.70
C ARG A 150 4.07 1.24 -49.86
N LYS A 151 3.27 1.08 -48.79
CA LYS A 151 1.95 0.43 -48.86
C LYS A 151 0.92 1.27 -49.63
N ARG A 152 1.01 2.61 -49.59
CA ARG A 152 0.15 3.50 -50.39
C ARG A 152 0.53 3.51 -51.88
N LEU A 153 1.82 3.39 -52.22
CA LEU A 153 2.24 3.26 -53.63
C LEU A 153 1.85 1.91 -54.24
N LYS A 154 1.92 0.80 -53.49
CA LYS A 154 1.50 -0.53 -53.98
C LYS A 154 -0.02 -0.71 -54.11
N ARG A 155 -0.84 0.26 -53.67
CA ARG A 155 -2.30 0.28 -53.86
C ARG A 155 -2.75 1.05 -55.11
N LYS A 156 -1.83 1.56 -55.94
CA LYS A 156 -2.15 2.31 -57.18
C LYS A 156 -1.89 1.57 -58.50
N THR A 157 -1.72 0.25 -58.48
CA THR A 157 -1.62 -0.56 -59.72
C THR A 157 -2.50 -1.79 -59.68
N SER A 158 -3.74 -1.65 -60.14
CA SER A 158 -4.35 -2.57 -61.12
C SER A 158 -5.61 -1.94 -61.74
N PRO A 159 -5.93 -2.31 -62.99
CA PRO A 159 -6.67 -1.48 -63.93
C PRO A 159 -8.17 -1.77 -63.93
N ALA A 160 -8.93 -0.77 -64.37
CA ALA A 160 -10.32 -0.91 -64.78
C ALA A 160 -10.44 -1.79 -66.04
N THR A 161 -11.52 -2.56 -66.10
CA THR A 161 -12.18 -2.91 -67.36
C THR A 161 -13.68 -2.72 -67.15
N ALA A 162 -14.22 -1.74 -67.87
CA ALA A 162 -15.65 -1.52 -68.11
C ALA A 162 -16.26 -2.81 -68.74
N GLY A 163 -17.51 -3.19 -68.50
CA GLY A 163 -18.71 -2.37 -68.45
C GLY A 163 -19.48 -2.60 -69.76
N THR A 164 -20.67 -3.21 -69.68
CA THR A 164 -21.63 -3.26 -70.78
C THR A 164 -22.94 -2.64 -70.28
N LEU A 165 -23.17 -1.40 -70.72
CA LEU A 165 -24.43 -0.72 -71.11
C LEU A 165 -25.61 -0.81 -70.10
N GLU A 166 -25.94 0.25 -69.33
CA GLU A 166 -26.73 1.46 -69.71
C GLU A 166 -28.12 1.05 -70.30
N GLU A 167 -29.27 1.56 -69.87
CA GLU A 167 -29.58 2.96 -69.59
C GLU A 167 -31.01 3.15 -68.99
N GLY A 168 -31.21 4.25 -68.25
CA GLY A 168 -32.51 4.88 -67.96
C GLY A 168 -32.90 4.89 -66.48
N ARG A 169 -33.22 6.00 -65.80
CA ARG A 169 -33.41 7.40 -66.20
C ARG A 169 -33.53 8.22 -64.88
N VAL A 170 -32.94 9.42 -64.87
CA VAL A 170 -33.22 10.67 -64.13
C VAL A 170 -34.54 10.64 -63.29
N ASP A 171 -34.69 11.16 -62.07
CA ASP A 171 -34.44 12.54 -61.63
C ASP A 171 -34.84 12.76 -60.15
N ASN A 172 -34.45 13.93 -59.66
CA ASN A 172 -34.57 14.45 -58.30
C ASN A 172 -36.01 14.77 -57.83
N SER A 173 -36.20 14.80 -56.50
CA SER A 173 -36.57 15.99 -55.73
C SER A 173 -37.63 15.78 -54.63
N ALA A 174 -37.13 15.83 -53.39
CA ALA A 174 -37.57 16.69 -52.28
C ALA A 174 -38.93 16.53 -51.56
N LYS A 175 -38.77 16.64 -50.21
CA LYS A 175 -39.68 17.08 -49.13
C LYS A 175 -40.71 16.04 -48.67
N ALA A 176 -40.99 15.87 -47.37
CA ALA A 176 -40.52 16.44 -46.10
C ALA A 176 -41.12 15.55 -44.97
N GLU A 177 -40.82 15.88 -43.70
CA GLU A 177 -41.36 15.29 -42.45
C GLU A 177 -40.71 13.93 -42.09
N GLU A 178 -40.25 13.63 -40.88
CA GLU A 178 -40.39 14.20 -39.53
C GLU A 178 -39.24 13.63 -38.67
N GLN A 179 -38.92 14.27 -37.55
CA GLN A 179 -37.92 13.77 -36.58
C GLN A 179 -38.31 12.39 -36.02
N PRO A 180 -37.35 11.57 -35.59
CA PRO A 180 -37.05 11.59 -34.16
C PRO A 180 -35.56 11.55 -33.81
N VAL A 181 -35.30 12.25 -32.71
CA VAL A 181 -34.15 12.20 -31.80
C VAL A 181 -33.44 10.84 -31.82
N THR A 182 -32.23 10.81 -32.35
CA THR A 182 -31.24 9.78 -32.02
C THR A 182 -30.28 10.37 -31.00
N THR A 183 -30.53 10.04 -29.74
CA THR A 183 -29.58 10.17 -28.65
C THR A 183 -28.27 9.55 -29.10
N LYS A 184 -27.24 10.38 -29.29
CA LYS A 184 -25.89 9.92 -29.56
C LYS A 184 -25.47 8.97 -28.44
N LEU A 185 -25.42 7.67 -28.75
CA LEU A 185 -24.60 6.71 -28.05
C LEU A 185 -23.19 7.29 -28.03
N GLN A 186 -22.81 7.88 -26.91
CA GLN A 186 -21.42 8.21 -26.65
C GLN A 186 -20.69 6.88 -26.57
N ASP A 187 -19.74 6.70 -27.49
CA ASP A 187 -18.70 5.70 -27.42
C ASP A 187 -18.05 5.77 -26.02
N LYS A 188 -18.51 4.90 -25.11
CA LYS A 188 -17.87 4.72 -23.81
C LYS A 188 -16.51 4.11 -24.10
N LYS A 189 -15.45 4.90 -23.96
CA LYS A 189 -14.13 4.38 -23.64
C LYS A 189 -14.28 3.33 -22.52
N PRO A 190 -13.53 2.21 -22.55
CA PRO A 190 -13.56 1.25 -21.44
C PRO A 190 -13.24 2.00 -20.15
N ARG A 191 -14.19 1.99 -19.20
CA ARG A 191 -14.03 2.56 -17.86
C ARG A 191 -13.11 1.64 -17.07
N ILE A 192 -12.01 2.15 -16.53
CA ILE A 192 -11.01 1.38 -15.75
C ILE A 192 -11.06 1.89 -14.30
N SER A 193 -12.26 1.95 -13.73
CA SER A 193 -12.47 2.37 -12.35
C SER A 193 -12.14 1.20 -11.42
N THR A 194 -11.03 1.32 -10.68
CA THR A 194 -10.57 0.23 -9.80
C THR A 194 -10.08 0.73 -8.45
N ILE A 195 -10.28 -0.08 -7.42
CA ILE A 195 -9.74 0.11 -6.08
C ILE A 195 -8.99 -1.16 -5.69
N HIS A 196 -7.71 -1.02 -5.42
CA HIS A 196 -6.83 -2.10 -4.99
C HIS A 196 -6.53 -1.95 -3.51
N LEU A 197 -6.87 -2.98 -2.75
CA LEU A 197 -6.60 -3.13 -1.32
C LEU A 197 -5.78 -4.38 -1.03
N LEU A 198 -5.69 -5.34 -1.96
CA LEU A 198 -4.85 -6.52 -1.83
C LEU A 198 -3.46 -6.17 -2.37
N GLY A 199 -2.47 -6.09 -1.48
CA GLY A 199 -1.21 -5.41 -1.73
C GLY A 199 -1.34 -3.91 -1.47
N ASP A 200 -0.59 -3.10 -2.21
CA ASP A 200 -0.58 -1.65 -1.99
C ASP A 200 -1.92 -1.00 -2.31
N PHE A 201 -2.29 -0.01 -1.47
CA PHE A 201 -3.50 0.78 -1.70
C PHE A 201 -3.36 1.60 -2.98
N GLN A 202 -4.18 1.32 -3.99
CA GLN A 202 -4.23 2.07 -5.24
C GLN A 202 -5.66 2.35 -5.69
N VAL A 203 -5.89 3.52 -6.29
CA VAL A 203 -7.20 3.91 -6.80
C VAL A 203 -7.08 4.54 -8.19
N PHE A 204 -7.85 4.01 -9.14
CA PHE A 204 -7.93 4.51 -10.50
C PHE A 204 -9.32 5.07 -10.79
N ASP A 205 -9.38 6.26 -11.39
CA ASP A 205 -10.64 6.94 -11.71
C ASP A 205 -11.35 6.38 -12.96
N LYS A 206 -12.52 6.93 -13.29
CA LYS A 206 -13.34 6.50 -14.45
C LYS A 206 -12.58 6.61 -15.77
N GLU A 207 -11.59 7.48 -15.84
CA GLU A 207 -10.72 7.71 -16.99
C GLU A 207 -9.45 6.84 -16.97
N GLY A 208 -9.20 6.11 -15.88
CA GLY A 208 -8.04 5.25 -15.67
C GLY A 208 -6.80 5.98 -15.14
N ASN A 209 -6.94 7.20 -14.61
CA ASN A 209 -5.84 7.90 -13.97
C ASN A 209 -5.63 7.39 -12.55
N ASP A 210 -4.37 7.22 -12.14
CA ASP A 210 -4.01 6.94 -10.76
C ASP A 210 -4.27 8.19 -9.89
N ILE A 211 -5.28 8.10 -9.03
CA ILE A 211 -5.69 9.14 -8.07
C ILE A 211 -5.36 8.75 -6.62
N THR A 212 -4.50 7.74 -6.42
CA THR A 212 -4.11 7.22 -5.11
C THR A 212 -3.62 8.32 -4.16
N GLN A 213 -2.88 9.30 -4.69
CA GLN A 213 -2.31 10.42 -3.92
C GLN A 213 -3.37 11.41 -3.42
N GLU A 214 -4.58 11.42 -4.00
CA GLU A 214 -5.68 12.27 -3.53
C GLU A 214 -6.24 11.76 -2.18
N PHE A 215 -6.07 10.47 -1.89
CA PHE A 215 -6.35 9.89 -0.58
C PHE A 215 -5.23 10.23 0.41
N THR A 216 -5.26 11.47 0.93
CA THR A 216 -4.37 11.90 2.01
C THR A 216 -4.47 10.94 3.20
N PRO A 217 -3.46 10.87 4.09
CA PRO A 217 -3.41 9.85 5.15
C PRO A 217 -4.71 9.70 5.94
N ILE A 218 -5.32 10.82 6.37
CA ILE A 218 -6.59 10.79 7.12
C ILE A 218 -7.79 10.38 6.26
N ILE A 219 -7.85 10.84 4.99
CA ILE A 219 -8.93 10.48 4.07
C ILE A 219 -8.87 8.99 3.74
N LYS A 220 -7.66 8.47 3.51
CA LYS A 220 -7.38 7.05 3.28
C LYS A 220 -7.85 6.20 4.45
N GLN A 221 -7.48 6.59 5.67
CA GLN A 221 -7.86 5.87 6.90
C GLN A 221 -9.39 5.88 7.10
N VAL A 222 -10.05 7.03 6.97
CA VAL A 222 -11.52 7.13 7.08
C VAL A 222 -12.23 6.31 6.00
N PHE A 223 -11.72 6.35 4.77
CA PHE A 223 -12.24 5.56 3.66
C PHE A 223 -12.17 4.06 3.96
N LEU A 224 -10.99 3.56 4.28
CA LEU A 224 -10.76 2.15 4.58
C LEU A 224 -11.60 1.69 5.78
N TYR A 225 -11.70 2.49 6.84
CA TYR A 225 -12.47 2.12 8.02
C TYR A 225 -13.95 1.92 7.70
N ILE A 226 -14.57 2.87 7.00
CA ILE A 226 -15.99 2.75 6.63
C ILE A 226 -16.18 1.60 5.63
N LEU A 227 -15.27 1.46 4.66
CA LEU A 227 -15.35 0.47 3.59
C LEU A 227 -15.26 -0.96 4.15
N LEU A 228 -14.21 -1.24 4.94
CA LEU A 228 -13.95 -2.55 5.49
C LEU A 228 -15.04 -2.97 6.48
N ASN A 229 -15.57 -2.06 7.30
CA ASN A 229 -16.73 -2.36 8.15
C ASN A 229 -18.00 -2.66 7.31
N SER A 230 -18.19 -1.97 6.19
CA SER A 230 -19.34 -2.19 5.30
C SER A 230 -19.25 -3.53 4.56
N ILE A 231 -18.06 -3.92 4.09
CA ILE A 231 -17.83 -5.16 3.35
C ILE A 231 -17.69 -6.34 4.30
N ALA A 232 -16.65 -6.35 5.14
CA ALA A 232 -16.25 -7.55 5.89
C ALA A 232 -17.21 -7.88 7.03
N LYS A 233 -17.75 -6.85 7.69
CA LYS A 233 -18.64 -7.00 8.86
C LYS A 233 -20.13 -6.82 8.52
N GLY A 234 -20.45 -6.41 7.29
CA GLY A 234 -21.83 -6.09 6.88
C GLY A 234 -22.50 -5.02 7.75
N ARG A 235 -21.72 -4.22 8.49
CA ARG A 235 -22.22 -3.28 9.50
C ARG A 235 -21.92 -1.85 9.12
N LYS A 236 -22.69 -0.94 9.70
CA LYS A 236 -22.48 0.50 9.57
C LYS A 236 -21.67 1.03 10.76
N VAL A 237 -21.02 2.16 10.54
CA VAL A 237 -20.16 2.83 11.52
C VAL A 237 -20.86 4.07 12.06
N THR A 238 -20.87 4.29 13.36
CA THR A 238 -21.42 5.51 13.97
C THR A 238 -20.48 6.71 13.81
N SER A 239 -21.03 7.91 13.85
CA SER A 239 -20.22 9.13 13.95
C SER A 239 -19.27 9.14 15.16
N GLN A 240 -19.70 8.54 16.29
CA GLN A 240 -18.89 8.44 17.50
C GLN A 240 -17.69 7.53 17.30
N GLU A 241 -17.86 6.34 16.71
CA GLU A 241 -16.75 5.44 16.39
C GLU A 241 -15.71 6.12 15.50
N LEU A 242 -16.13 6.90 14.49
CA LEU A 242 -15.20 7.67 13.67
C LEU A 242 -14.44 8.74 14.47
N ASP A 243 -15.14 9.45 15.35
CA ASP A 243 -14.54 10.50 16.18
C ASP A 243 -13.52 9.92 17.16
N GLU A 244 -13.86 8.83 17.83
CA GLU A 244 -12.98 8.14 18.77
C GLU A 244 -11.79 7.48 18.07
N THR A 245 -11.97 6.98 16.84
CA THR A 245 -10.88 6.35 16.09
C THR A 245 -9.90 7.38 15.52
N PHE A 246 -10.38 8.53 15.02
CA PHE A 246 -9.56 9.45 14.21
C PHE A 246 -9.30 10.82 14.82
N TRP A 247 -10.14 11.27 15.75
CA TRP A 247 -10.09 12.60 16.35
C TRP A 247 -10.22 12.53 17.88
N LEU A 248 -9.66 11.48 18.48
CA LEU A 248 -9.63 11.31 19.93
C LEU A 248 -9.01 12.54 20.60
N GLY A 249 -9.68 13.06 21.63
CA GLY A 249 -9.24 14.24 22.36
C GLY A 249 -9.77 15.58 21.81
N MET A 250 -10.38 15.60 20.62
CA MET A 250 -11.16 16.77 20.20
C MET A 250 -12.48 16.84 20.96
N ASN A 251 -12.98 18.06 21.22
CA ASN A 251 -14.36 18.19 21.68
C ASN A 251 -15.33 17.75 20.57
N LYS A 252 -16.55 17.40 20.96
CA LYS A 252 -17.56 16.84 20.05
C LYS A 252 -17.86 17.74 18.84
N ALA A 253 -17.83 19.06 19.01
CA ALA A 253 -18.13 19.99 17.92
C ALA A 253 -17.00 20.02 16.88
N ASP A 254 -15.75 20.07 17.34
CA ASP A 254 -14.56 20.11 16.48
C ASP A 254 -14.31 18.78 15.77
N ALA A 255 -14.49 17.65 16.47
CA ALA A 255 -14.43 16.32 15.88
C ALA A 255 -15.49 16.17 14.76
N SER A 256 -16.73 16.59 15.04
CA SER A 256 -17.81 16.54 14.07
C SER A 256 -17.54 17.43 12.85
N ASN A 257 -17.01 18.64 13.05
CA ASN A 257 -16.66 19.53 11.94
C ASN A 257 -15.54 18.94 11.08
N THR A 258 -14.48 18.44 11.72
CA THR A 258 -13.32 17.82 11.06
C THR A 258 -13.73 16.57 10.27
N ARG A 259 -14.57 15.71 10.85
CA ARG A 259 -15.17 14.57 10.16
C ARG A 259 -15.95 15.01 8.93
N ASN A 260 -16.84 15.99 9.06
CA ASN A 260 -17.66 16.45 7.95
C ASN A 260 -16.82 17.01 6.79
N VAL A 261 -15.75 17.74 7.10
CA VAL A 261 -14.80 18.24 6.09
C VAL A 261 -14.09 17.08 5.37
N ASN A 262 -13.57 16.10 6.11
CA ASN A 262 -12.89 14.95 5.52
C ASN A 262 -13.84 14.07 4.69
N ILE A 263 -15.05 13.81 5.18
CA ILE A 263 -16.08 13.09 4.43
C ILE A 263 -16.49 13.83 3.16
N ARG A 264 -16.58 15.17 3.20
CA ARG A 264 -16.86 15.97 2.00
C ARG A 264 -15.76 15.81 0.95
N LYS A 265 -14.48 15.90 1.36
CA LYS A 265 -13.34 15.67 0.45
C LYS A 265 -13.36 14.26 -0.13
N LEU A 266 -13.60 13.26 0.72
CA LEU A 266 -13.68 11.87 0.30
C LEU A 266 -14.81 11.63 -0.72
N ARG A 267 -15.99 12.23 -0.53
CA ARG A 267 -17.08 12.16 -1.51
C ARG A 267 -16.68 12.68 -2.89
N LEU A 268 -15.98 13.82 -2.94
CA LEU A 268 -15.49 14.39 -4.21
C LEU A 268 -14.51 13.46 -4.93
N ILE A 269 -13.64 12.78 -4.17
CA ILE A 269 -12.72 11.79 -4.73
C ILE A 269 -13.52 10.60 -5.27
N LEU A 270 -14.43 10.04 -4.48
CA LEU A 270 -15.25 8.88 -4.85
C LEU A 270 -16.16 9.13 -6.07
N GLU A 271 -16.72 10.34 -6.18
CA GLU A 271 -17.50 10.77 -7.35
C GLU A 271 -16.69 10.69 -8.65
N ARG A 272 -15.39 10.98 -8.59
CA ARG A 272 -14.46 10.80 -9.72
C ARG A 272 -14.06 9.34 -9.89
N THR A 273 -13.85 8.63 -8.79
CA THR A 273 -13.42 7.23 -8.82
C THR A 273 -14.37 6.37 -9.63
N GLY A 274 -15.67 6.33 -9.30
CA GLY A 274 -16.56 5.32 -9.85
C GLY A 274 -17.99 5.40 -9.33
N ASP A 275 -18.70 4.27 -9.42
CA ASP A 275 -19.99 4.06 -8.77
C ASP A 275 -19.77 3.58 -7.32
N ILE A 276 -19.28 4.49 -6.48
CA ILE A 276 -19.00 4.24 -5.07
C ILE A 276 -19.41 5.46 -4.24
N ALA A 277 -20.14 5.22 -3.15
CA ALA A 277 -20.76 6.31 -2.39
C ALA A 277 -20.70 6.10 -0.88
N ILE A 278 -20.47 7.19 -0.15
CA ILE A 278 -20.60 7.25 1.31
C ILE A 278 -22.00 7.69 1.69
N ASN A 279 -22.72 6.75 2.29
CA ASN A 279 -24.08 6.94 2.78
C ASN A 279 -24.07 7.36 4.25
N TYR A 280 -24.99 8.26 4.61
CA TYR A 280 -25.27 8.62 6.00
C TYR A 280 -26.77 8.51 6.25
N LYS A 281 -27.18 7.60 7.14
CA LYS A 281 -28.59 7.41 7.50
C LYS A 281 -28.72 7.10 8.99
N GLY A 282 -29.47 7.93 9.71
CA GLY A 282 -29.80 7.70 11.12
C GLY A 282 -28.59 7.67 12.07
N GLY A 283 -27.55 8.46 11.81
CA GLY A 283 -26.33 8.46 12.63
C GLY A 283 -25.23 7.51 12.18
N TYR A 284 -25.50 6.71 11.14
CA TYR A 284 -24.60 5.66 10.67
C TYR A 284 -24.06 5.94 9.26
N TRP A 285 -22.78 5.65 9.09
CA TRP A 285 -21.98 5.73 7.88
C TRP A 285 -21.79 4.34 7.28
N SER A 286 -21.90 4.24 5.96
CA SER A 286 -21.55 3.03 5.21
C SER A 286 -21.12 3.38 3.80
N ILE A 287 -20.37 2.49 3.16
CA ILE A 287 -20.05 2.60 1.74
C ILE A 287 -20.87 1.59 0.94
N SER A 288 -21.40 2.06 -0.18
CA SER A 288 -21.99 1.22 -1.22
C SER A 288 -21.07 1.23 -2.44
N ILE A 289 -20.86 0.05 -3.01
CA ILE A 289 -20.13 -0.17 -4.26
C ILE A 289 -21.16 -0.65 -5.28
N GLY A 290 -21.24 0.01 -6.44
CA GLY A 290 -22.06 -0.41 -7.57
C GLY A 290 -21.27 -1.21 -8.60
N ASP A 291 -21.91 -1.54 -9.71
CA ASP A 291 -21.39 -2.52 -10.68
C ASP A 291 -20.30 -1.93 -11.62
N ASP A 292 -20.22 -0.60 -11.71
CA ASP A 292 -19.35 0.13 -12.64
C ASP A 292 -17.92 0.37 -12.10
N ILE A 293 -17.58 -0.22 -10.94
CA ILE A 293 -16.26 -0.12 -10.29
C ILE A 293 -15.82 -1.50 -9.77
N THR A 294 -14.54 -1.83 -9.90
CA THR A 294 -13.99 -3.07 -9.33
C THR A 294 -13.21 -2.78 -8.07
N CYS A 295 -13.54 -3.45 -6.97
CA CYS A 295 -12.74 -3.43 -5.74
C CYS A 295 -12.32 -4.87 -5.43
N ASP A 296 -11.01 -5.13 -5.44
CA ASP A 296 -10.45 -6.48 -5.30
C ASP A 296 -10.83 -7.16 -3.97
N TYR A 297 -10.78 -6.41 -2.87
CA TYR A 297 -11.19 -6.87 -1.55
C TYR A 297 -12.70 -7.12 -1.48
N HIS A 298 -13.51 -6.25 -2.08
CA HIS A 298 -14.96 -6.45 -2.11
C HIS A 298 -15.31 -7.75 -2.86
N GLU A 299 -14.65 -7.97 -4.00
CA GLU A 299 -14.86 -9.12 -4.85
C GLU A 299 -14.45 -10.42 -4.16
N ILE A 300 -13.23 -10.47 -3.59
CA ILE A 300 -12.76 -11.69 -2.92
C ILE A 300 -13.59 -11.98 -1.67
N ASN A 301 -13.95 -10.96 -0.88
CA ASN A 301 -14.74 -11.14 0.33
C ASN A 301 -16.14 -11.66 0.01
N LYS A 302 -16.78 -11.12 -1.05
CA LYS A 302 -18.06 -11.63 -1.54
C LYS A 302 -17.98 -13.11 -1.92
N ILE A 303 -16.97 -13.49 -2.70
CA ILE A 303 -16.79 -14.90 -3.13
C ILE A 303 -16.53 -15.80 -1.91
N LEU A 304 -15.66 -15.39 -0.98
CA LEU A 304 -15.34 -16.19 0.20
C LEU A 304 -16.53 -16.36 1.15
N GLN A 305 -17.41 -15.36 1.28
CA GLN A 305 -18.66 -15.46 2.05
C GLN A 305 -19.74 -16.30 1.36
N GLU A 306 -19.79 -16.26 0.03
CA GLU A 306 -20.77 -16.99 -0.79
C GLU A 306 -20.43 -18.48 -0.98
N VAL A 307 -19.22 -18.91 -0.59
CA VAL A 307 -18.79 -20.32 -0.65
C VAL A 307 -18.93 -20.97 0.73
N PRO A 308 -19.97 -21.78 0.98
CA PRO A 308 -20.10 -22.53 2.23
C PRO A 308 -18.88 -23.41 2.49
N ASP A 309 -18.57 -23.66 3.77
CA ASP A 309 -17.48 -24.55 4.18
C ASP A 309 -17.55 -25.95 3.54
N LYS A 310 -18.77 -26.40 3.16
CA LYS A 310 -19.06 -27.72 2.60
C LYS A 310 -19.36 -27.76 1.09
N ALA A 311 -19.33 -26.62 0.39
CA ALA A 311 -19.68 -26.57 -1.03
C ALA A 311 -18.49 -26.90 -1.93
N THR A 312 -18.74 -27.59 -3.04
CA THR A 312 -17.76 -27.74 -4.13
C THR A 312 -17.56 -26.40 -4.83
N VAL A 313 -16.31 -26.01 -5.04
CA VAL A 313 -15.94 -24.78 -5.76
C VAL A 313 -15.50 -25.17 -7.15
N ASP A 314 -16.12 -24.61 -8.18
CA ASP A 314 -15.68 -24.85 -9.55
C ASP A 314 -14.31 -24.21 -9.82
N ILE A 315 -13.60 -24.73 -10.82
CA ILE A 315 -12.24 -24.30 -11.16
C ILE A 315 -12.18 -22.82 -11.57
N ALA A 316 -13.20 -22.28 -12.22
CA ALA A 316 -13.20 -20.88 -12.65
C ALA A 316 -13.30 -19.93 -11.44
N THR A 317 -14.14 -20.27 -10.47
CA THR A 317 -14.24 -19.55 -9.19
C THR A 317 -12.93 -19.64 -8.40
N LEU A 318 -12.31 -20.82 -8.32
CA LEU A 318 -10.98 -20.98 -7.69
C LEU A 318 -9.91 -20.10 -8.37
N GLN A 319 -9.85 -20.12 -9.71
CA GLN A 319 -8.90 -19.30 -10.47
C GLN A 319 -9.11 -17.80 -10.25
N ARG A 320 -10.37 -17.36 -10.10
CA ARG A 320 -10.70 -15.98 -9.78
C ARG A 320 -10.19 -15.58 -8.39
N ILE A 321 -10.41 -16.42 -7.38
CA ILE A 321 -9.90 -16.20 -6.02
C ILE A 321 -8.37 -16.17 -6.02
N LEU A 322 -7.71 -17.14 -6.68
CA LEU A 322 -6.25 -17.18 -6.80
C LEU A 322 -5.69 -15.90 -7.45
N LYS A 323 -6.36 -15.38 -8.49
CA LYS A 323 -5.95 -14.14 -9.14
C LYS A 323 -6.05 -12.93 -8.21
N LEU A 324 -7.10 -12.84 -7.40
CA LEU A 324 -7.28 -11.76 -6.42
C LEU A 324 -6.27 -11.88 -5.28
N ALA A 325 -6.17 -13.07 -4.68
CA ALA A 325 -5.28 -13.35 -3.55
C ALA A 325 -3.78 -13.24 -3.91
N ALA A 326 -3.42 -13.41 -5.19
CA ALA A 326 -2.07 -13.15 -5.67
C ALA A 326 -1.64 -11.67 -5.53
N GLY A 327 -2.57 -10.74 -5.27
CA GLY A 327 -2.25 -9.36 -4.88
C GLY A 327 -1.58 -9.24 -3.51
N GLY A 328 -1.72 -10.26 -2.66
CA GLY A 328 -1.11 -10.32 -1.32
C GLY A 328 -2.07 -9.98 -0.18
N THR A 329 -1.50 -9.54 0.94
CA THR A 329 -2.25 -9.21 2.16
C THR A 329 -2.97 -7.86 2.04
N LEU A 330 -3.92 -7.61 2.95
CA LEU A 330 -4.72 -6.39 2.93
C LEU A 330 -3.87 -5.16 3.31
N THR A 331 -3.52 -4.30 2.34
CA THR A 331 -2.80 -3.02 2.56
C THR A 331 -1.59 -3.14 3.50
N PRO A 332 -0.56 -3.94 3.17
CA PRO A 332 0.54 -4.27 4.08
C PRO A 332 1.34 -3.03 4.52
N THR A 333 1.42 -2.01 3.66
CA THR A 333 2.14 -0.75 3.90
C THR A 333 1.41 0.22 4.84
N ILE A 334 0.14 -0.03 5.17
CA ILE A 334 -0.65 0.81 6.08
C ILE A 334 -0.64 0.21 7.47
N SER A 335 0.02 0.86 8.43
CA SER A 335 -0.01 0.46 9.84
C SER A 335 -1.05 1.29 10.61
N ALA A 336 -2.10 0.62 11.12
CA ALA A 336 -3.11 1.20 11.98
C ALA A 336 -3.74 0.09 12.84
N GLU A 337 -3.81 0.29 14.16
CA GLU A 337 -4.27 -0.74 15.11
C GLU A 337 -5.66 -1.31 14.77
N TRP A 338 -6.60 -0.43 14.41
CA TRP A 338 -7.96 -0.85 14.05
C TRP A 338 -8.00 -1.72 12.78
N LEU A 339 -6.99 -1.60 11.90
CA LEU A 339 -6.89 -2.28 10.61
C LEU A 339 -6.36 -3.71 10.78
N ASP A 340 -5.56 -3.98 11.80
CA ASP A 340 -4.90 -5.27 12.02
C ASP A 340 -5.93 -6.40 12.14
N SER A 341 -7.04 -6.17 12.86
CA SER A 341 -8.14 -7.15 12.93
C SER A 341 -8.76 -7.51 11.56
N PHE A 342 -8.76 -6.59 10.60
CA PHE A 342 -9.24 -6.88 9.24
C PHE A 342 -8.19 -7.61 8.41
N LYS A 343 -6.91 -7.31 8.60
CA LYS A 343 -5.80 -8.02 7.96
C LYS A 343 -5.76 -9.47 8.41
N ASP A 344 -5.82 -9.70 9.72
CA ASP A 344 -5.79 -11.04 10.31
C ASP A 344 -6.97 -11.88 9.82
N GLU A 345 -8.17 -11.32 9.84
CA GLU A 345 -9.37 -12.01 9.39
C GLU A 345 -9.32 -12.34 7.89
N TYR A 346 -8.84 -11.41 7.06
CA TYR A 346 -8.63 -11.68 5.63
C TYR A 346 -7.61 -12.80 5.40
N THR A 347 -6.44 -12.71 6.04
CA THR A 347 -5.37 -13.71 5.96
C THR A 347 -5.90 -15.08 6.38
N LYS A 348 -6.62 -15.14 7.50
CA LYS A 348 -7.25 -16.37 8.00
C LYS A 348 -8.24 -16.97 7.00
N GLN A 349 -9.13 -16.15 6.43
CA GLN A 349 -10.11 -16.63 5.44
C GLN A 349 -9.44 -17.20 4.19
N VAL A 350 -8.46 -16.48 3.64
CA VAL A 350 -7.73 -16.93 2.45
C VAL A 350 -6.94 -18.20 2.75
N THR A 351 -6.18 -18.24 3.84
CA THR A 351 -5.39 -19.43 4.23
C THR A 351 -6.28 -20.65 4.44
N THR A 352 -7.38 -20.49 5.20
CA THR A 352 -8.35 -21.58 5.43
C THR A 352 -8.94 -22.08 4.10
N PHE A 353 -9.31 -21.16 3.21
CA PHE A 353 -9.82 -21.50 1.89
C PHE A 353 -8.78 -22.26 1.06
N MET A 354 -7.55 -21.78 1.01
CA MET A 354 -6.45 -22.37 0.25
C MET A 354 -6.10 -23.77 0.71
N LEU A 355 -5.96 -23.98 2.03
CA LEU A 355 -5.70 -25.30 2.62
C LEU A 355 -6.84 -26.28 2.31
N ARG A 356 -8.09 -25.83 2.38
CA ARG A 356 -9.25 -26.65 1.97
C ARG A 356 -9.19 -27.03 0.50
N MET A 357 -8.80 -26.11 -0.38
CA MET A 357 -8.73 -26.37 -1.83
C MET A 357 -7.69 -27.44 -2.16
N LEU A 358 -6.58 -27.51 -1.44
CA LEU A 358 -5.59 -28.59 -1.60
C LEU A 358 -6.18 -29.99 -1.39
N GLU A 359 -7.23 -30.11 -0.58
CA GLU A 359 -7.87 -31.39 -0.29
C GLU A 359 -8.90 -31.83 -1.35
N THR A 360 -9.30 -30.93 -2.25
CA THR A 360 -10.31 -31.21 -3.28
C THR A 360 -9.77 -32.08 -4.42
N SER A 361 -10.65 -32.91 -5.01
CA SER A 361 -10.28 -33.79 -6.12
C SER A 361 -9.78 -33.02 -7.35
N ASP A 362 -10.32 -31.82 -7.60
CA ASP A 362 -9.97 -30.99 -8.75
C ASP A 362 -8.56 -30.40 -8.64
N VAL A 363 -8.04 -30.26 -7.41
CA VAL A 363 -6.71 -29.71 -7.13
C VAL A 363 -5.66 -30.80 -6.91
N LYS A 364 -5.99 -31.91 -6.24
CA LYS A 364 -5.03 -33.00 -5.90
C LYS A 364 -4.22 -33.55 -7.08
N GLY A 365 -4.76 -33.51 -8.29
CA GLY A 365 -4.07 -33.94 -9.52
C GLY A 365 -3.51 -32.80 -10.38
N ASN A 366 -3.68 -31.54 -9.98
CA ASN A 366 -3.35 -30.37 -10.79
C ASN A 366 -2.19 -29.58 -10.19
N ASN A 367 -0.96 -29.98 -10.57
CA ASN A 367 0.28 -29.34 -10.11
C ASN A 367 0.28 -27.81 -10.29
N LYS A 368 -0.36 -27.29 -11.34
CA LYS A 368 -0.42 -25.83 -11.57
C LYS A 368 -1.25 -25.14 -10.50
N LEU A 369 -2.43 -25.67 -10.17
CA LEU A 369 -3.29 -25.10 -9.13
C LEU A 369 -2.64 -25.23 -7.74
N ILE A 370 -2.02 -26.38 -7.44
CA ILE A 370 -1.32 -26.57 -6.17
C ILE A 370 -0.18 -25.55 -6.02
N LEU A 371 0.60 -25.32 -7.07
CA LEU A 371 1.66 -24.31 -7.06
C LEU A 371 1.11 -22.89 -6.80
N GLN A 372 0.03 -22.51 -7.50
CA GLN A 372 -0.61 -21.20 -7.28
C GLN A 372 -1.17 -21.05 -5.86
N ILE A 373 -1.72 -22.12 -5.28
CA ILE A 373 -2.18 -22.11 -3.89
C ILE A 373 -1.00 -21.92 -2.93
N ALA A 374 0.09 -22.65 -3.12
CA ALA A 374 1.29 -22.52 -2.28
C ALA A 374 1.92 -21.12 -2.40
N ASP A 375 1.90 -20.52 -3.60
CA ASP A 375 2.34 -19.12 -3.79
C ASP A 375 1.48 -18.14 -2.98
N VAL A 376 0.15 -18.31 -2.97
CA VAL A 376 -0.74 -17.47 -2.16
C VAL A 376 -0.53 -17.67 -0.66
N LEU A 377 -0.35 -18.91 -0.20
CA LEU A 377 -0.06 -19.19 1.21
C LEU A 377 1.23 -18.47 1.66
N LEU A 378 2.29 -18.55 0.86
CA LEU A 378 3.56 -17.88 1.15
C LEU A 378 3.53 -16.35 1.02
N LEU A 379 2.59 -15.79 0.25
CA LEU A 379 2.34 -14.34 0.24
C LEU A 379 1.68 -13.85 1.53
N ASN A 380 0.87 -14.70 2.16
CA ASN A 380 0.18 -14.42 3.41
C ASN A 380 1.07 -14.68 4.64
N ASP A 381 1.89 -15.72 4.58
CA ASP A 381 2.86 -16.06 5.61
C ASP A 381 4.14 -16.59 4.97
N THR A 382 5.18 -15.74 4.96
CA THR A 382 6.49 -16.10 4.41
C THR A 382 7.22 -17.17 5.21
N LEU A 383 6.78 -17.45 6.44
CA LEU A 383 7.36 -18.42 7.36
C LEU A 383 6.58 -19.74 7.42
N ASP A 384 5.54 -19.91 6.58
CA ASP A 384 4.74 -21.14 6.54
C ASP A 384 5.55 -22.34 6.02
N GLU A 385 5.96 -23.21 6.94
CA GLU A 385 6.75 -24.42 6.69
C GLU A 385 6.01 -25.44 5.80
N GLU A 386 4.68 -25.53 5.89
CA GLU A 386 3.90 -26.45 5.07
C GLU A 386 3.71 -25.91 3.66
N ALA A 387 3.48 -24.61 3.51
CA ALA A 387 3.39 -23.97 2.20
C ALA A 387 4.72 -24.08 1.43
N ILE A 388 5.87 -23.89 2.08
CA ILE A 388 7.18 -24.07 1.43
C ILE A 388 7.43 -25.54 1.07
N ARG A 389 7.02 -26.49 1.93
CA ARG A 389 7.08 -27.94 1.64
C ARG A 389 6.30 -28.26 0.36
N ILE A 390 5.03 -27.86 0.30
CA ILE A 390 4.15 -28.09 -0.86
C ILE A 390 4.77 -27.49 -2.13
N LYS A 391 5.21 -26.23 -2.08
CA LYS A 391 5.78 -25.54 -3.24
C LYS A 391 7.02 -26.24 -3.78
N CYS A 392 7.96 -26.61 -2.90
CA CYS A 392 9.17 -27.32 -3.29
C CYS A 392 8.84 -28.68 -3.90
N GLN A 393 7.97 -29.46 -3.26
CA GLN A 393 7.55 -30.77 -3.75
C GLN A 393 6.92 -30.71 -5.14
N ILE A 394 6.04 -29.74 -5.39
CA ILE A 394 5.40 -29.56 -6.69
C ILE A 394 6.38 -29.09 -7.76
N LEU A 395 7.24 -28.13 -7.46
CA LEU A 395 8.30 -27.69 -8.38
C LEU A 395 9.22 -28.86 -8.75
N PHE A 396 9.56 -29.71 -7.79
CA PHE A 396 10.36 -30.92 -8.04
C PHE A 396 9.64 -31.92 -8.94
N ARG A 397 8.36 -32.24 -8.66
CA ARG A 397 7.52 -33.11 -9.50
C ARG A 397 7.34 -32.58 -10.92
N MET A 398 7.32 -31.26 -11.09
CA MET A 398 7.27 -30.60 -12.40
C MET A 398 8.62 -30.59 -13.15
N GLY A 399 9.68 -31.20 -12.59
CA GLY A 399 11.02 -31.23 -13.16
C GLY A 399 11.83 -29.94 -12.94
N GLN A 400 11.28 -28.96 -12.23
CA GLN A 400 11.92 -27.67 -11.96
C GLN A 400 12.79 -27.70 -10.70
N LYS A 401 13.70 -28.69 -10.62
CA LYS A 401 14.53 -28.94 -9.42
C LYS A 401 15.33 -27.72 -8.96
N GLY A 402 15.87 -26.94 -9.89
CA GLY A 402 16.60 -25.71 -9.56
C GLY A 402 15.71 -24.61 -8.99
N ALA A 403 14.45 -24.51 -9.43
CA ALA A 403 13.49 -23.56 -8.87
C ALA A 403 13.05 -24.00 -7.46
N SER A 404 12.81 -25.30 -7.28
CA SER A 404 12.51 -25.88 -5.97
C SER A 404 13.60 -25.57 -4.94
N LYS A 405 14.87 -25.83 -5.28
CA LYS A 405 15.99 -25.57 -4.37
C LYS A 405 16.15 -24.07 -4.05
N ARG A 406 16.07 -23.19 -5.06
CA ARG A 406 16.10 -21.73 -4.83
C ARG A 406 14.98 -21.27 -3.91
N CYS A 407 13.77 -21.80 -4.08
CA CYS A 407 12.63 -21.44 -3.24
C CYS A 407 12.91 -21.77 -1.76
N TYR A 408 13.41 -22.97 -1.48
CA TYR A 408 13.81 -23.37 -0.14
C TYR A 408 14.96 -22.51 0.42
N ASP A 409 15.99 -22.24 -0.39
CA ASP A 409 17.14 -21.43 0.06
C ASP A 409 16.71 -19.99 0.42
N THR A 410 15.79 -19.41 -0.35
CA THR A 410 15.18 -18.10 -0.03
C THR A 410 14.38 -18.16 1.27
N PHE A 411 13.58 -19.20 1.48
CA PHE A 411 12.83 -19.39 2.72
C PHE A 411 13.76 -19.48 3.94
N VAL A 412 14.84 -20.27 3.89
CA VAL A 412 15.81 -20.37 4.99
C VAL A 412 16.48 -19.03 5.27
N ALA A 413 16.81 -18.27 4.23
CA ALA A 413 17.39 -16.93 4.39
C ALA A 413 16.43 -15.97 5.10
N GLU A 414 15.15 -15.95 4.70
CA GLU A 414 14.13 -15.11 5.33
C GLU A 414 13.79 -15.55 6.76
N HIS A 415 13.65 -16.86 7.00
CA HIS A 415 13.46 -17.42 8.34
C HIS A 415 14.60 -17.04 9.27
N THR A 416 15.85 -17.17 8.82
CA THR A 416 17.02 -16.76 9.60
C THR A 416 17.05 -15.25 9.82
N ARG A 417 16.67 -14.45 8.82
CA ARG A 417 16.62 -12.98 8.92
C ARG A 417 15.58 -12.51 9.94
N LEU A 418 14.42 -13.16 9.99
CA LEU A 418 13.28 -12.75 10.83
C LEU A 418 13.35 -13.31 12.26
N LEU A 419 13.80 -14.56 12.42
CA LEU A 419 13.81 -15.26 13.72
C LEU A 419 15.21 -15.44 14.33
N ASN A 420 16.26 -15.05 13.60
CA ASN A 420 17.67 -15.29 13.99
C ASN A 420 18.01 -16.78 14.22
N GLU A 421 17.20 -17.68 13.66
CA GLU A 421 17.32 -19.13 13.75
C GLU A 421 17.12 -19.76 12.37
N LYS A 422 17.79 -20.88 12.10
CA LYS A 422 17.56 -21.65 10.87
C LYS A 422 16.26 -22.43 11.00
N SER A 423 15.51 -22.58 9.91
CA SER A 423 14.34 -23.45 9.89
C SER A 423 14.72 -24.88 10.25
N ALA A 424 13.83 -25.56 10.98
CA ALA A 424 14.02 -26.92 11.47
C ALA A 424 13.93 -27.96 10.35
N ILE A 425 13.18 -27.67 9.29
CA ILE A 425 12.97 -28.60 8.17
C ILE A 425 14.12 -28.50 7.15
N SER A 426 14.75 -29.62 6.81
CA SER A 426 15.77 -29.65 5.75
C SER A 426 15.14 -29.80 4.36
N TYR A 427 15.89 -29.46 3.31
CA TYR A 427 15.42 -29.68 1.94
C TYR A 427 15.28 -31.17 1.62
N GLU A 428 16.15 -32.00 2.18
CA GLU A 428 16.10 -33.45 2.07
C GLU A 428 14.83 -34.01 2.74
N ASP A 429 14.44 -33.49 3.90
CA ASP A 429 13.20 -33.90 4.60
C ASP A 429 11.94 -33.51 3.81
N ILE A 430 11.98 -32.38 3.08
CA ILE A 430 10.86 -31.99 2.19
C ILE A 430 10.70 -32.97 1.02
N LEU A 431 11.81 -33.54 0.53
CA LEU A 431 11.80 -34.43 -0.64
C LEU A 431 11.65 -35.91 -0.28
N SER A 432 11.94 -36.33 0.95
CA SER A 432 11.78 -37.73 1.38
C SER A 432 10.32 -38.19 1.29
N ASP A 433 9.37 -37.30 1.55
CA ASP A 433 7.92 -37.53 1.42
C ASP A 433 7.45 -37.77 -0.03
N LEU A 434 8.32 -37.62 -1.02
CA LEU A 434 8.04 -37.87 -2.44
C LEU A 434 8.45 -39.27 -2.92
N GLN A 435 9.28 -39.97 -2.13
CA GLN A 435 9.80 -41.31 -2.43
C GLN A 435 8.89 -42.38 -1.85
#